data_AF-A0A9W9DVW3-F1
#
_entry.id   AF-A0A9W9DVW3-F1
#
_cell.length_a   1.000
_cell.length_b   1.000
_cell.length_c   1.000
_cell.angle_alpha   90.00
_cell.angle_beta   90.00
_cell.angle_gamma   90.00
#
_symmetry.space_group_name_H-M   'P 1'
#
loop_
_entity.id
_entity.type
_entity.pdbx_description
1 polymer ?
#
loop_
_entity_poly.entity_id
_entity_poly.type
_entity_poly.pdbx_seq_one_letter_code
_entity_poly.pdbx_strand_id
1 'polypeptide(L)'
;MKKLAARDFEDLLQCTIPAFEGLLPDEHNAQLMKLLYRLGEWHALAKLRMHTDLTLRDLSSCTVVVGTLMREFRDKTCSQFQVVGLPSEQQARSQRQAQIDAQWHSVDPSQPIQRKDTSRKARTLNLFTYKFHAMADYVPTIRWFGTIDSYSTQLGKTRAIPSNVAYDTAHVHQVGFGEGTGPEDLDIPLDVHHSMSNRRDHPVHLTPFLLQQHSDPAKKNFDSRLKDHLLGRLKEIPFDGDYEFTAEEQRDVIIAKEKIYAAKTL
;
A
#
# COMPACT_ATOMS: atom_id res chain seq x y z
N MET A 1 6.26 -1.66 17.52
CA MET A 1 7.04 -0.64 16.80
C MET A 1 6.07 0.41 16.26
N LYS A 2 6.17 1.68 16.70
CA LYS A 2 5.34 2.77 16.18
C LYS A 2 6.27 3.73 15.40
N LYS A 3 5.83 4.20 14.23
CA LYS A 3 6.51 5.22 13.40
C LYS A 3 7.86 4.81 12.79
N LEU A 4 7.97 3.58 12.27
CA LEU A 4 9.14 3.20 11.46
C LEU A 4 8.97 3.69 10.02
N ALA A 5 10.00 4.32 9.49
CA ALA A 5 10.15 4.61 8.07
C ALA A 5 10.60 3.36 7.30
N ALA A 6 10.45 3.37 5.98
CA ALA A 6 10.89 2.26 5.13
C ALA A 6 12.38 1.91 5.31
N ARG A 7 13.23 2.92 5.52
CA ARG A 7 14.68 2.76 5.78
C ARG A 7 14.95 1.98 7.07
N ASP A 8 14.14 2.17 8.11
CA ASP A 8 14.34 1.45 9.36
C ASP A 8 14.10 -0.05 9.18
N PHE A 9 13.16 -0.45 8.31
CA PHE A 9 12.93 -1.87 8.00
C PHE A 9 14.08 -2.50 7.21
N GLU A 10 14.71 -1.73 6.32
CA GLU A 10 15.92 -2.14 5.60
C GLU A 10 17.09 -2.35 6.56
N ASP A 11 17.34 -1.38 7.45
CA ASP A 11 18.40 -1.46 8.45
C ASP A 11 18.17 -2.64 9.42
N LEU A 12 16.92 -2.87 9.81
CA LEU A 12 16.55 -4.05 10.60
C LEU A 12 16.89 -5.32 9.85
N LEU A 13 16.50 -5.46 8.57
CA LEU A 13 16.79 -6.65 7.77
C LEU A 13 18.29 -6.92 7.68
N GLN A 14 19.09 -5.89 7.39
CA GLN A 14 20.55 -5.99 7.28
C GLN A 14 21.20 -6.43 8.60
N CYS A 15 20.65 -6.00 9.74
CA CYS A 15 21.18 -6.30 11.06
C CYS A 15 20.48 -7.48 11.78
N THR A 16 19.53 -8.17 11.12
CA THR A 16 18.75 -9.22 11.79
C THR A 16 19.55 -10.48 12.10
N ILE A 17 20.45 -10.91 11.21
CA ILE A 17 21.11 -12.22 11.32
C ILE A 17 21.79 -12.43 12.70
N PRO A 18 22.65 -11.51 13.19
CA PRO A 18 23.27 -11.67 14.51
C PRO A 18 22.27 -11.66 15.68
N ALA A 19 21.10 -11.03 15.53
CA ALA A 19 20.09 -10.97 16.58
C ALA A 19 19.29 -12.27 16.70
N PHE A 20 19.23 -13.07 15.64
CA PHE A 20 18.52 -14.35 15.60
C PHE A 20 19.46 -15.56 15.68
N GLU A 21 20.77 -15.36 15.53
CA GLU A 21 21.76 -16.43 15.59
C GLU A 21 21.77 -17.11 16.97
N GLY A 22 21.50 -18.42 16.98
CA GLY A 22 21.45 -19.23 18.20
C GLY A 22 20.17 -19.06 19.02
N LEU A 23 19.17 -18.33 18.49
CA LEU A 23 17.90 -18.13 19.18
C LEU A 23 17.03 -19.40 19.20
N LEU A 24 17.13 -20.21 18.16
CA LEU A 24 16.38 -21.46 18.01
C LEU A 24 17.31 -22.68 18.18
N PRO A 25 16.77 -23.89 18.42
CA PRO A 25 17.54 -25.13 18.35
C PRO A 25 18.21 -25.30 16.98
N ASP A 26 19.36 -25.98 16.95
CA ASP A 26 20.30 -25.97 15.82
C ASP A 26 19.66 -26.20 14.44
N GLU A 27 18.76 -27.17 14.29
CA GLU A 27 18.08 -27.47 13.02
C GLU A 27 17.24 -26.27 12.52
N HIS A 28 16.46 -25.67 13.41
CA HIS A 28 15.60 -24.54 13.09
C HIS A 28 16.36 -23.23 12.96
N ASN A 29 17.43 -23.05 13.73
CA ASN A 29 18.30 -21.91 13.63
C ASN A 29 19.00 -21.88 12.27
N ALA A 30 19.54 -23.01 11.81
CA ALA A 30 20.16 -23.12 10.50
C ALA A 30 19.17 -22.75 9.36
N GLN A 31 17.92 -23.22 9.46
CA GLN A 31 16.86 -22.87 8.52
C GLN A 31 16.52 -21.37 8.56
N LEU A 32 16.41 -20.78 9.76
CA LEU A 32 16.13 -19.36 9.93
C LEU A 32 17.29 -18.49 9.38
N MET A 33 18.54 -18.83 9.69
CA MET A 33 19.71 -18.12 9.20
C MET A 33 19.77 -18.12 7.67
N LYS A 34 19.51 -19.29 7.05
CA LYS A 34 19.43 -19.41 5.59
C LYS A 34 18.31 -18.55 5.00
N LEU A 35 17.14 -18.52 5.65
CA LEU A 35 16.01 -17.70 5.22
C LEU A 35 16.33 -16.20 5.31
N LEU A 36 16.87 -15.74 6.44
CA LEU A 36 17.25 -14.33 6.64
C LEU A 36 18.31 -13.88 5.64
N TYR A 37 19.32 -14.71 5.37
CA TYR A 37 20.33 -14.43 4.36
C TYR A 37 19.71 -14.25 2.96
N ARG A 38 18.82 -15.17 2.55
CA ARG A 38 18.15 -15.08 1.24
C ARG A 38 17.17 -13.91 1.14
N LEU A 39 16.52 -13.53 2.24
CA LEU A 39 15.72 -12.30 2.27
C LEU A 39 16.58 -11.05 2.11
N GLY A 40 17.76 -11.01 2.74
CA GLY A 40 18.73 -9.93 2.56
C GLY A 40 19.26 -9.84 1.13
N GLU A 41 19.61 -10.99 0.52
CA GLU A 41 20.02 -11.08 -0.88
C GLU A 41 18.91 -10.60 -1.83
N TRP A 42 17.67 -11.08 -1.63
CA TRP A 42 16.52 -10.67 -2.43
C TRP A 42 16.29 -9.16 -2.33
N HIS A 43 16.35 -8.59 -1.13
CA HIS A 43 16.19 -7.15 -0.92
C HIS A 43 17.31 -6.35 -1.60
N ALA A 44 18.57 -6.80 -1.50
CA ALA A 44 19.69 -6.15 -2.15
C ALA A 44 19.54 -6.15 -3.68
N LEU A 45 19.12 -7.27 -4.26
CA LEU A 45 18.85 -7.39 -5.70
C LEU A 45 17.67 -6.50 -6.12
N ALA A 46 16.57 -6.48 -5.37
CA ALA A 46 15.40 -5.67 -5.66
C ALA A 46 15.66 -4.16 -5.59
N LYS A 47 16.69 -3.73 -4.86
CA LYS A 47 17.08 -2.33 -4.65
C LYS A 47 18.17 -1.82 -5.60
N LEU A 48 18.65 -2.64 -6.53
CA LEU A 48 19.64 -2.19 -7.49
C LEU A 48 19.10 -1.00 -8.30
N ARG A 49 19.91 0.06 -8.39
CA ARG A 49 19.59 1.25 -9.21
C ARG A 49 19.80 1.02 -10.71
N MET A 50 20.34 -0.13 -11.07
CA MET A 50 20.56 -0.55 -12.44
C MET A 50 20.42 -2.06 -12.50
N HIS A 51 19.55 -2.53 -13.37
CA HIS A 51 19.35 -3.95 -13.62
C HIS A 51 19.94 -4.36 -14.96
N THR A 52 20.52 -5.55 -14.99
CA THR A 52 20.94 -6.26 -16.21
C THR A 52 20.13 -7.54 -16.32
N ASP A 53 20.18 -8.22 -17.46
CA ASP A 53 19.51 -9.52 -17.61
C ASP A 53 19.98 -10.54 -16.57
N LEU A 54 21.24 -10.46 -16.15
CA LEU A 54 21.80 -11.31 -15.11
C LEU A 54 21.15 -11.00 -13.75
N THR A 55 21.14 -9.73 -13.33
CA THR A 55 20.58 -9.38 -12.01
C THR A 55 19.07 -9.59 -11.93
N LEU A 56 18.35 -9.46 -13.04
CA LEU A 56 16.92 -9.82 -13.10
C LEU A 56 16.69 -11.32 -12.99
N ARG A 57 17.56 -12.13 -13.61
CA ARG A 57 17.53 -13.60 -13.48
C ARG A 57 17.84 -14.03 -12.05
N ASP A 58 18.83 -13.38 -11.43
CA ASP A 58 19.21 -13.64 -10.04
C ASP A 58 18.07 -13.25 -9.09
N LEU A 59 17.43 -12.09 -9.30
CA LEU A 59 16.27 -11.67 -8.51
C LEU A 59 15.10 -12.66 -8.65
N SER A 60 14.79 -13.09 -9.87
CA SER A 60 13.75 -14.10 -10.13
C SER A 60 14.06 -15.42 -9.41
N SER A 61 15.29 -15.91 -9.54
CA SER A 61 15.75 -17.15 -8.90
C SER A 61 15.71 -17.05 -7.37
N CYS A 62 16.21 -15.94 -6.82
CA CYS A 62 16.18 -15.65 -5.40
C CYS A 62 14.74 -15.58 -4.86
N THR A 63 13.80 -15.01 -5.63
CA THR A 63 12.37 -14.95 -5.26
C THR A 63 11.77 -16.36 -5.07
N VAL A 64 12.08 -17.29 -5.98
CA VAL A 64 11.64 -18.69 -5.87
C VAL A 64 12.24 -19.37 -4.63
N VAL A 65 13.53 -19.13 -4.37
CA VAL A 65 14.25 -19.68 -3.21
C VAL A 65 13.65 -19.14 -1.91
N VAL A 66 13.47 -17.82 -1.78
CA VAL A 66 12.83 -17.20 -0.61
C VAL A 66 11.43 -17.74 -0.39
N GLY A 67 10.64 -17.86 -1.45
CA GLY A 67 9.28 -18.41 -1.36
C GLY A 67 9.29 -19.85 -0.83
N THR A 68 10.25 -20.66 -1.26
CA THR A 68 10.41 -22.04 -0.79
C THR A 68 10.84 -22.09 0.68
N LEU A 69 11.85 -21.31 1.07
CA LEU A 69 12.33 -21.24 2.44
C LEU A 69 11.26 -20.70 3.41
N MET A 70 10.43 -19.75 3.00
CA MET A 70 9.32 -19.25 3.80
C MET A 70 8.26 -20.32 4.06
N ARG A 71 7.93 -21.14 3.05
CA ARG A 71 7.02 -22.28 3.20
C ARG A 71 7.63 -23.36 4.11
N GLU A 72 8.90 -23.70 3.90
CA GLU A 72 9.61 -24.64 4.77
C GLU A 72 9.66 -24.16 6.22
N PHE A 73 9.98 -22.88 6.46
CA PHE A 73 10.00 -22.30 7.80
C PHE A 73 8.61 -22.35 8.46
N ARG A 74 7.55 -22.03 7.72
CA ARG A 74 6.16 -22.17 8.21
C ARG A 74 5.84 -23.61 8.59
N ASP A 75 6.16 -24.56 7.71
CA ASP A 75 5.68 -25.95 7.84
C ASP A 75 6.53 -26.80 8.79
N LYS A 76 7.84 -26.53 8.87
CA LYS A 76 8.80 -27.31 9.68
C LYS A 76 9.17 -26.63 10.99
N THR A 77 9.28 -25.30 11.03
CA THR A 77 9.68 -24.56 12.23
C THR A 77 8.46 -24.04 12.97
N CYS A 78 7.61 -23.21 12.34
CA CYS A 78 6.46 -22.63 13.04
C CYS A 78 5.44 -23.66 13.54
N SER A 79 5.41 -24.87 12.97
CA SER A 79 4.57 -25.97 13.45
C SER A 79 5.04 -26.57 14.79
N GLN A 80 6.34 -26.46 15.10
CA GLN A 80 6.92 -26.98 16.34
C GLN A 80 6.85 -25.97 17.49
N PHE A 81 6.80 -24.67 17.19
CA PHE A 81 6.76 -23.63 18.21
C PHE A 81 5.34 -23.06 18.36
N GLN A 82 4.73 -23.26 19.52
CA GLN A 82 3.46 -22.62 19.84
C GLN A 82 3.68 -21.12 20.11
N VAL A 83 3.46 -20.29 19.10
CA VAL A 83 3.52 -18.83 19.23
C VAL A 83 2.14 -18.30 19.60
N VAL A 84 2.05 -17.54 20.67
CA VAL A 84 0.83 -16.82 21.07
C VAL A 84 1.04 -15.32 20.98
N GLY A 85 -0.02 -14.58 20.69
CA GLY A 85 0.04 -13.11 20.70
C GLY A 85 0.42 -12.58 22.07
N LEU A 86 1.12 -11.44 22.09
CA LEU A 86 1.43 -10.73 23.34
C LEU A 86 0.13 -10.28 24.04
N PRO A 87 0.08 -10.27 25.39
CA PRO A 87 -1.12 -9.83 26.12
C PRO A 87 -1.60 -8.43 25.70
N SER A 88 -0.66 -7.51 25.45
CA SER A 88 -0.95 -6.15 25.00
C SER A 88 -1.54 -6.10 23.59
N GLU A 89 -1.10 -6.96 22.67
CA GLU A 89 -1.68 -7.07 21.32
C GLU A 89 -3.11 -7.61 21.39
N GLN A 90 -3.35 -8.62 22.24
CA GLN A 90 -4.66 -9.21 22.43
C GLN A 90 -5.65 -8.21 23.03
N GLN A 91 -5.22 -7.44 24.04
CA GLN A 91 -6.03 -6.38 24.67
C GLN A 91 -6.36 -5.25 23.68
N ALA A 92 -5.37 -4.81 22.90
CA ALA A 92 -5.59 -3.79 21.87
C ALA A 92 -6.60 -4.27 20.81
N ARG A 93 -6.56 -5.56 20.44
CA ARG A 93 -7.51 -6.15 19.51
C ARG A 93 -8.92 -6.26 20.10
N SER A 94 -9.07 -6.70 21.35
CA SER A 94 -10.38 -6.80 21.99
C SER A 94 -11.05 -5.44 22.14
N GLN A 95 -10.26 -4.39 22.45
CA GLN A 95 -10.76 -3.01 22.48
C GLN A 95 -11.25 -2.55 21.11
N ARG A 96 -10.47 -2.78 20.04
CA ARG A 96 -10.91 -2.45 18.67
C ARG A 96 -12.15 -3.22 18.26
N GLN A 97 -12.24 -4.52 18.59
CA GLN A 97 -13.42 -5.32 18.28
C GLN A 97 -14.64 -4.79 19.04
N ALA A 98 -14.51 -4.45 20.33
CA ALA A 98 -15.60 -3.85 21.09
C ALA A 98 -16.03 -2.49 20.53
N GLN A 99 -15.09 -1.68 20.02
CA GLN A 99 -15.40 -0.42 19.34
C GLN A 99 -16.16 -0.64 18.03
N ILE A 100 -15.73 -1.61 17.21
CA ILE A 100 -16.40 -2.00 15.97
C ILE A 100 -17.79 -2.56 16.29
N ASP A 101 -17.90 -3.49 17.22
CA ASP A 101 -19.17 -4.11 17.62
C ASP A 101 -20.14 -3.04 18.17
N ALA A 102 -19.66 -2.07 18.94
CA ALA A 102 -20.46 -0.93 19.41
C ALA A 102 -20.86 0.04 18.29
N GLN A 103 -20.08 0.13 17.21
CA GLN A 103 -20.36 0.98 16.06
C GLN A 103 -21.39 0.34 15.09
N TRP A 104 -21.42 -0.99 15.01
CA TRP A 104 -22.29 -1.73 14.07
C TRP A 104 -23.53 -2.36 14.72
N HIS A 105 -23.53 -2.63 16.03
CA HIS A 105 -24.67 -3.19 16.75
C HIS A 105 -25.12 -2.31 17.92
N SER A 106 -26.36 -1.81 17.85
CA SER A 106 -27.09 -1.34 19.03
C SER A 106 -27.42 -2.54 19.91
N VAL A 107 -26.58 -2.82 20.91
CA VAL A 107 -26.72 -4.00 21.79
C VAL A 107 -28.00 -3.89 22.61
N ASP A 108 -28.92 -4.86 22.44
CA ASP A 108 -30.07 -5.08 23.33
C ASP A 108 -29.54 -5.53 24.71
N PRO A 109 -29.88 -4.83 25.82
CA PRO A 109 -29.37 -5.11 27.16
C PRO A 109 -29.73 -6.49 27.73
N SER A 110 -30.62 -7.25 27.07
CA SER A 110 -31.23 -8.45 27.64
C SER A 110 -30.52 -9.77 27.33
N GLN A 111 -29.44 -9.77 26.54
CA GLN A 111 -28.70 -11.00 26.25
C GLN A 111 -27.57 -11.28 27.27
N PRO A 112 -27.46 -12.51 27.79
CA PRO A 112 -26.42 -12.88 28.74
C PRO A 112 -25.03 -12.72 28.10
N ILE A 113 -24.16 -11.95 28.77
CA ILE A 113 -22.76 -11.76 28.41
C ILE A 113 -22.07 -13.13 28.46
N GLN A 114 -22.03 -13.84 27.34
CA GLN A 114 -21.17 -15.00 27.19
C GLN A 114 -19.74 -14.49 27.26
N ARG A 115 -19.05 -14.81 28.36
CA ARG A 115 -17.62 -14.59 28.52
C ARG A 115 -16.93 -15.39 27.40
N LYS A 116 -16.63 -14.72 26.29
CA LYS A 116 -15.78 -15.29 25.23
C LYS A 116 -14.48 -15.73 25.90
N ASP A 117 -14.19 -17.01 25.72
CA ASP A 117 -13.04 -17.69 26.29
C ASP A 117 -11.78 -16.85 26.07
N THR A 118 -11.11 -16.47 27.16
CA THR A 118 -9.92 -15.59 27.14
C THR A 118 -8.65 -16.37 26.77
N SER A 119 -8.79 -17.62 26.31
CA SER A 119 -7.69 -18.48 25.91
C SER A 119 -6.86 -17.80 24.81
N ARG A 120 -5.54 -17.78 25.04
CA ARG A 120 -4.58 -17.11 24.15
C ARG A 120 -4.60 -17.80 22.80
N LYS A 121 -5.07 -17.11 21.76
CA LYS A 121 -5.14 -17.68 20.41
C LYS A 121 -3.73 -17.88 19.85
N ALA A 122 -3.40 -19.12 19.50
CA ALA A 122 -2.18 -19.44 18.77
C ALA A 122 -2.12 -18.67 17.44
N ARG A 123 -0.92 -18.21 17.08
CA ARG A 123 -0.63 -17.48 15.86
C ARG A 123 0.22 -18.34 14.94
N THR A 124 -0.23 -18.46 13.70
CA THR A 124 0.53 -19.10 12.63
C THR A 124 0.99 -18.05 11.62
N LEU A 125 2.13 -18.30 10.97
CA LEU A 125 2.64 -17.44 9.91
C LEU A 125 1.71 -17.53 8.69
N ASN A 126 1.02 -16.43 8.37
CA ASN A 126 0.16 -16.35 7.19
C ASN A 126 0.97 -15.89 5.96
N LEU A 127 1.11 -16.77 4.97
CA LEU A 127 1.76 -16.46 3.70
C LEU A 127 0.78 -15.99 2.61
N PHE A 128 -0.53 -16.15 2.81
CA PHE A 128 -1.58 -15.67 1.90
C PHE A 128 -1.81 -14.17 2.12
N THR A 129 -0.78 -13.38 1.87
CA THR A 129 -0.84 -11.93 1.96
C THR A 129 -0.39 -11.33 0.64
N TYR A 130 -1.02 -10.25 0.23
CA TYR A 130 -0.63 -9.51 -0.98
C TYR A 130 0.88 -9.22 -0.99
N LYS A 131 1.44 -8.80 0.15
CA LYS A 131 2.87 -8.47 0.28
C LYS A 131 3.80 -9.61 -0.13
N PHE A 132 3.44 -10.85 0.23
CA PHE A 132 4.24 -12.02 -0.10
C PHE A 132 4.11 -12.39 -1.58
N HIS A 133 2.89 -12.33 -2.13
CA HIS A 133 2.65 -12.62 -3.54
C HIS A 133 3.26 -11.57 -4.49
N ALA A 134 3.20 -10.29 -4.09
CA ALA A 134 3.75 -9.18 -4.86
C ALA A 134 5.28 -9.27 -5.05
N MET A 135 6.00 -10.09 -4.27
CA MET A 135 7.44 -10.30 -4.46
C MET A 135 7.77 -10.87 -5.86
N ALA A 136 6.90 -11.71 -6.42
CA ALA A 136 7.08 -12.28 -7.76
C ALA A 136 6.93 -11.23 -8.87
N ASP A 137 6.19 -10.16 -8.60
CA ASP A 137 5.87 -9.12 -9.57
C ASP A 137 7.01 -8.10 -9.74
N TYR A 138 8.06 -8.15 -8.90
CA TYR A 138 9.19 -7.22 -8.96
C TYR A 138 9.92 -7.31 -10.30
N VAL A 139 10.26 -8.52 -10.77
CA VAL A 139 11.02 -8.68 -12.02
C VAL A 139 10.23 -8.19 -13.25
N PRO A 140 8.95 -8.58 -13.44
CA PRO A 140 8.11 -7.98 -14.48
C PRO A 140 8.03 -6.46 -14.35
N THR A 141 7.74 -5.94 -13.16
CA THR A 141 7.61 -4.50 -12.91
C THR A 141 8.87 -3.75 -13.31
N ILE A 142 10.04 -4.27 -12.94
CA ILE A 142 11.33 -3.65 -13.28
C ILE A 142 11.57 -3.65 -14.80
N ARG A 143 11.09 -4.67 -15.53
CA ARG A 143 11.21 -4.71 -16.99
C ARG A 143 10.30 -3.72 -17.70
N TRP A 144 9.07 -3.56 -17.21
CA TRP A 144 8.07 -2.70 -17.84
C TRP A 144 8.28 -1.23 -17.52
N PHE A 145 8.62 -0.93 -16.27
CA PHE A 145 8.67 0.43 -15.77
C PHE A 145 10.11 0.87 -15.47
N GLY A 146 11.03 -0.05 -15.18
CA GLY A 146 12.38 0.31 -14.74
C GLY A 146 12.53 0.19 -13.22
N THR A 147 13.64 0.69 -12.68
CA THR A 147 14.00 0.46 -11.29
C THR A 147 13.00 1.10 -10.32
N ILE A 148 12.74 0.41 -9.19
CA ILE A 148 11.68 0.79 -8.24
C ILE A 148 11.99 2.12 -7.51
N ASP A 149 13.25 2.54 -7.50
CA ASP A 149 13.65 3.87 -6.99
C ASP A 149 13.17 5.02 -7.90
N SER A 150 12.84 4.76 -9.17
CA SER A 150 12.43 5.80 -10.12
C SER A 150 10.95 6.23 -9.97
N TYR A 151 10.09 5.39 -9.38
CA TYR A 151 8.64 5.67 -9.26
C TYR A 151 8.17 5.88 -7.81
N SER A 152 9.04 5.67 -6.82
CA SER A 152 8.66 5.87 -5.42
C SER A 152 8.66 7.36 -5.08
N THR A 153 7.46 7.94 -5.00
CA THR A 153 7.24 9.31 -4.48
C THR A 153 7.65 9.48 -3.01
N GLN A 154 8.14 8.43 -2.35
CA GLN A 154 8.68 8.50 -0.98
C GLN A 154 10.11 9.05 -0.91
N LEU A 155 10.80 9.26 -2.04
CA LEU A 155 12.15 9.85 -2.09
C LEU A 155 12.21 11.37 -1.83
N GLY A 156 11.08 12.01 -1.49
CA GLY A 156 10.98 13.47 -1.32
C GLY A 156 10.85 14.02 0.11
N LYS A 157 11.10 13.24 1.18
CA LYS A 157 11.06 13.77 2.57
C LYS A 157 12.24 13.33 3.43
N THR A 158 13.46 13.57 2.96
CA THR A 158 14.67 13.50 3.80
C THR A 158 15.51 14.76 3.67
N ARG A 159 15.00 15.86 4.22
CA ARG A 159 15.87 16.92 4.75
C ARG A 159 15.25 17.38 6.05
N ALA A 160 15.86 16.99 7.16
CA ALA A 160 15.54 17.51 8.48
C ALA A 160 15.80 19.02 8.48
N ILE A 161 14.75 19.81 8.46
CA ILE A 161 14.80 21.22 8.83
C ILE A 161 14.53 21.27 10.34
N PRO A 162 15.33 22.00 11.14
CA PRO A 162 15.19 22.02 12.59
C PRO A 162 13.78 22.38 13.03
N SER A 163 13.26 21.63 14.00
CA SER A 163 12.01 21.89 14.69
C SER A 163 12.09 23.24 15.41
N ASN A 164 11.57 24.31 14.80
CA ASN A 164 11.09 25.53 15.48
C ASN A 164 10.42 26.52 14.52
N VAL A 165 9.69 26.02 13.51
CA VAL A 165 8.70 26.86 12.82
C VAL A 165 7.43 26.06 12.68
N ALA A 166 6.44 26.42 13.50
CA ALA A 166 5.09 25.92 13.41
C ALA A 166 4.47 26.48 12.11
N TYR A 167 4.65 25.76 11.01
CA TYR A 167 3.71 25.82 9.92
C TYR A 167 2.64 24.78 10.22
N ASP A 168 1.44 25.26 10.50
CA ASP A 168 0.20 24.50 10.57
C ASP A 168 0.01 23.80 9.21
N THR A 169 0.67 22.66 9.03
CA THR A 169 0.68 21.90 7.78
C THR A 169 -0.30 20.76 7.91
N ALA A 170 -1.57 21.10 8.10
CA ALA A 170 -2.64 20.24 7.64
C ALA A 170 -2.43 20.03 6.14
N HIS A 171 -1.93 18.85 5.76
CA HIS A 171 -1.90 18.42 4.36
C HIS A 171 -3.36 18.21 3.92
N VAL A 172 -3.97 19.29 3.45
CA VAL A 172 -5.37 19.39 2.98
C VAL A 172 -5.65 18.53 1.73
N HIS A 173 -4.65 17.88 1.15
CA HIS A 173 -4.85 16.94 0.03
C HIS A 173 -5.12 15.49 0.44
N GLN A 174 -5.26 15.20 1.74
CA GLN A 174 -5.77 13.91 2.17
C GLN A 174 -7.28 14.01 2.40
N VAL A 175 -8.06 13.67 1.38
CA VAL A 175 -9.46 13.29 1.60
C VAL A 175 -9.43 12.14 2.59
N GLY A 176 -9.94 12.37 3.80
CA GLY A 176 -9.98 11.35 4.84
C GLY A 176 -10.91 10.22 4.42
N PHE A 177 -10.38 9.18 3.82
CA PHE A 177 -11.09 7.93 3.65
C PHE A 177 -11.17 7.25 5.02
N GLY A 178 -12.36 7.23 5.63
CA GLY A 178 -12.62 6.37 6.79
C GLY A 178 -12.41 4.91 6.43
N GLU A 179 -11.96 4.09 7.39
CA GLU A 179 -11.80 2.64 7.20
C GLU A 179 -13.18 2.00 6.92
N GLY A 180 -13.51 1.78 5.64
CA GLY A 180 -14.75 1.14 5.24
C GLY A 180 -14.75 0.72 3.77
N THR A 181 -14.83 -0.59 3.55
CA THR A 181 -14.98 -1.31 2.26
C THR A 181 -13.75 -1.34 1.34
N GLY A 182 -13.11 -2.50 1.27
CA GLY A 182 -12.19 -2.84 0.17
C GLY A 182 -12.95 -2.93 -1.15
N PRO A 183 -12.25 -2.91 -2.30
CA PRO A 183 -12.90 -3.13 -3.57
C PRO A 183 -13.43 -4.57 -3.59
N GLU A 184 -14.76 -4.72 -3.66
CA GLU A 184 -15.34 -5.94 -4.20
C GLU A 184 -14.86 -6.09 -5.64
N ASP A 185 -14.62 -7.34 -6.03
CA ASP A 185 -14.10 -7.78 -7.33
C ASP A 185 -14.88 -7.13 -8.49
N LEU A 186 -14.31 -6.05 -9.05
CA LEU A 186 -14.68 -5.60 -10.37
C LEU A 186 -13.83 -6.42 -11.33
N ASP A 187 -14.49 -7.29 -12.09
CA ASP A 187 -13.95 -8.09 -13.19
C ASP A 187 -13.51 -7.12 -14.30
N ILE A 188 -12.38 -6.43 -14.10
CA ILE A 188 -11.83 -5.44 -15.04
C ILE A 188 -10.91 -6.19 -15.99
N PRO A 189 -11.21 -6.22 -17.31
CA PRO A 189 -10.33 -6.80 -18.31
C PRO A 189 -8.93 -6.16 -18.26
N LEU A 190 -7.88 -7.00 -18.36
CA LEU A 190 -6.47 -6.61 -18.22
C LEU A 190 -5.99 -5.56 -19.25
N ASP A 191 -6.75 -5.37 -20.33
CA ASP A 191 -6.51 -4.41 -21.40
C ASP A 191 -7.11 -3.01 -21.13
N VAL A 192 -7.91 -2.86 -20.07
CA VAL A 192 -8.52 -1.58 -19.69
C VAL A 192 -7.71 -0.92 -18.57
N HIS A 193 -6.73 -0.10 -18.94
CA HIS A 193 -5.89 0.64 -17.98
C HIS A 193 -6.65 1.71 -17.16
N HIS A 194 -7.85 2.11 -17.60
CA HIS A 194 -8.64 3.16 -16.97
C HIS A 194 -10.09 2.71 -16.79
N SER A 195 -10.40 2.16 -15.62
CA SER A 195 -11.78 1.87 -15.21
C SER A 195 -12.30 3.00 -14.35
N MET A 196 -13.39 3.65 -14.80
CA MET A 196 -14.09 4.64 -13.99
C MET A 196 -15.10 3.92 -13.09
N SER A 197 -14.93 4.03 -11.78
CA SER A 197 -15.89 3.49 -10.83
C SER A 197 -17.24 4.17 -10.99
N ASN A 198 -18.33 3.37 -11.01
CA ASN A 198 -19.69 3.90 -10.97
C ASN A 198 -20.07 4.44 -9.57
N ARG A 199 -19.17 4.32 -8.58
CA ARG A 199 -19.39 4.83 -7.23
C ARG A 199 -19.34 6.34 -7.21
N ARG A 200 -20.31 6.94 -6.54
CA ARG A 200 -20.43 8.39 -6.33
C ARG A 200 -20.08 8.77 -4.89
N ASP A 201 -19.27 7.94 -4.24
CA ASP A 201 -18.79 8.16 -2.89
C ASP A 201 -17.73 9.28 -2.91
N HIS A 202 -17.67 10.11 -1.87
CA HIS A 202 -16.72 11.23 -1.74
C HIS A 202 -16.81 12.31 -2.84
N PRO A 203 -17.92 13.08 -2.90
CA PRO A 203 -18.06 14.20 -3.82
C PRO A 203 -17.10 15.34 -3.46
N VAL A 204 -16.40 15.86 -4.46
CA VAL A 204 -15.55 17.05 -4.39
C VAL A 204 -16.15 18.12 -5.30
N HIS A 205 -16.42 19.30 -4.73
CA HIS A 205 -16.88 20.46 -5.50
C HIS A 205 -15.68 21.17 -6.12
N LEU A 206 -15.71 21.40 -7.43
CA LEU A 206 -14.58 21.94 -8.20
C LEU A 206 -14.21 23.36 -7.76
N THR A 207 -15.19 24.26 -7.63
CA THR A 207 -14.93 25.67 -7.32
C THR A 207 -14.22 25.86 -5.97
N PRO A 208 -14.68 25.27 -4.83
CA PRO A 208 -13.94 25.30 -3.57
C PRO A 208 -12.58 24.60 -3.65
N PHE A 209 -12.48 23.50 -4.40
CA PHE A 209 -11.25 22.72 -4.55
C PHE A 209 -10.14 23.50 -5.27
N LEU A 210 -10.49 24.27 -6.31
CA LEU A 210 -9.56 25.10 -7.08
C LEU A 210 -9.13 26.37 -6.32
N LEU A 211 -10.02 26.94 -5.50
CA LEU A 211 -9.72 28.11 -4.68
C LEU A 211 -8.82 27.77 -3.49
N GLN A 212 -8.94 26.56 -2.96
CA GLN A 212 -8.10 26.09 -1.87
C GLN A 212 -6.68 25.78 -2.39
N GLN A 213 -5.65 26.38 -1.81
CA GLN A 213 -4.25 26.14 -2.20
C GLN A 213 -3.95 26.46 -3.68
N HIS A 214 -4.33 27.65 -4.14
CA HIS A 214 -4.09 28.14 -5.51
C HIS A 214 -2.61 28.14 -5.96
N SER A 215 -1.66 28.05 -5.03
CA SER A 215 -0.22 27.97 -5.29
C SER A 215 0.28 26.54 -5.58
N ASP A 216 -0.60 25.53 -5.52
CA ASP A 216 -0.25 24.15 -5.83
C ASP A 216 -0.01 23.96 -7.35
N PRO A 217 1.19 23.53 -7.78
CA PRO A 217 1.48 23.26 -9.19
C PRO A 217 0.51 22.25 -9.84
N ALA A 218 -0.04 21.31 -9.08
CA ALA A 218 -0.98 20.31 -9.59
C ALA A 218 -2.37 20.90 -9.91
N LYS A 219 -2.72 22.06 -9.35
CA LYS A 219 -3.98 22.77 -9.61
C LYS A 219 -3.87 23.78 -10.74
N LYS A 220 -2.65 24.07 -11.21
CA LYS A 220 -2.42 24.99 -12.33
C LYS A 220 -3.09 24.46 -13.59
N ASN A 221 -3.99 25.25 -14.16
CA ASN A 221 -4.77 24.91 -15.36
C ASN A 221 -5.60 23.62 -15.24
N PHE A 222 -5.92 23.19 -14.02
CA PHE A 222 -6.61 21.91 -13.78
C PHE A 222 -7.97 21.84 -14.48
N ASP A 223 -8.78 22.90 -14.40
CA ASP A 223 -10.10 22.93 -15.04
C ASP A 223 -10.01 22.81 -16.57
N SER A 224 -9.09 23.57 -17.18
CA SER A 224 -8.86 23.55 -18.63
C SER A 224 -8.38 22.17 -19.09
N ARG A 225 -7.37 21.60 -18.41
CA ARG A 225 -6.85 20.26 -18.69
C ARG A 225 -7.87 19.14 -18.49
N LEU A 226 -8.73 19.28 -17.47
CA LEU A 226 -9.82 18.32 -17.24
C LEU A 226 -10.83 18.38 -18.39
N LYS A 227 -11.22 19.57 -18.84
CA LYS A 227 -12.13 19.75 -19.97
C LYS A 227 -11.53 19.24 -21.27
N ASP A 228 -10.24 19.49 -21.51
CA ASP A 228 -9.52 18.96 -22.68
C ASP A 228 -9.52 17.42 -22.67
N HIS A 229 -9.22 16.82 -21.53
CA HIS A 229 -9.26 15.37 -21.37
C HIS A 229 -10.65 14.78 -21.62
N LEU A 230 -11.70 15.39 -21.05
CA LEU A 230 -13.08 14.94 -21.25
C LEU A 230 -13.51 15.10 -22.71
N LEU A 231 -13.15 16.21 -23.35
CA LEU A 231 -13.52 16.47 -24.74
C LEU A 231 -12.82 15.53 -25.72
N GLY A 232 -11.53 15.24 -25.51
CA GLY A 232 -10.81 14.24 -26.31
C GLY A 232 -11.43 12.85 -26.20
N ARG A 233 -11.91 12.47 -25.02
CA ARG A 233 -12.62 11.20 -24.79
C ARG A 233 -14.00 11.19 -25.44
N LEU A 234 -14.77 12.28 -25.35
CA LEU A 234 -16.08 12.41 -26.00
C LEU A 234 -15.99 12.41 -27.54
N LYS A 235 -14.89 12.95 -28.09
CA LYS A 235 -14.60 12.96 -29.53
C LYS A 235 -13.88 11.70 -30.02
N GLU A 236 -13.64 10.72 -29.14
CA GLU A 236 -12.91 9.47 -29.42
C GLU A 236 -11.52 9.67 -30.06
N ILE A 237 -10.84 10.77 -29.71
CA ILE A 237 -9.48 11.06 -30.19
C ILE A 237 -8.50 10.18 -29.39
N PRO A 238 -7.51 9.54 -30.02
CA PRO A 238 -6.47 8.81 -29.31
C PRO A 238 -5.68 9.73 -28.37
N PHE A 239 -5.43 9.28 -27.14
CA PHE A 239 -4.64 10.04 -26.18
C PHE A 239 -3.15 9.89 -26.48
N ASP A 240 -2.49 10.98 -26.89
CA ASP A 240 -1.07 11.05 -27.24
C ASP A 240 -0.20 11.78 -26.20
N GLY A 241 -0.81 12.25 -25.11
CA GLY A 241 -0.13 12.84 -23.96
C GLY A 241 -0.74 14.16 -23.52
N ASP A 242 -1.24 14.97 -24.46
CA ASP A 242 -1.89 16.25 -24.19
C ASP A 242 -2.94 16.52 -25.27
N TYR A 243 -4.17 16.88 -24.87
CA TYR A 243 -5.15 17.40 -25.82
C TYR A 243 -5.08 18.92 -25.85
N GLU A 244 -5.10 19.50 -27.05
CA GLU A 244 -5.18 20.94 -27.26
C GLU A 244 -6.54 21.28 -27.89
N PHE A 245 -7.43 21.90 -27.12
CA PHE A 245 -8.69 22.45 -27.61
C PHE A 245 -8.80 23.94 -27.34
N THR A 246 -9.62 24.62 -28.12
CA THR A 246 -9.84 26.05 -27.96
C THR A 246 -10.72 26.34 -26.73
N ALA A 247 -10.60 27.54 -26.17
CA ALA A 247 -11.44 27.99 -25.06
C ALA A 247 -12.95 28.03 -25.41
N GLU A 248 -13.29 28.03 -26.70
CA GLU A 248 -14.69 27.93 -27.16
C GLU A 248 -15.19 26.50 -27.01
N GLU A 249 -14.41 25.52 -27.49
CA GLU A 249 -14.74 24.11 -27.35
C GLU A 249 -14.74 23.63 -25.90
N GLN A 250 -13.87 24.17 -25.04
CA GLN A 250 -13.87 23.86 -23.61
C GLN A 250 -15.14 24.37 -22.91
N ARG A 251 -15.81 25.41 -23.42
CA ARG A 251 -17.07 25.93 -22.84
C ARG A 251 -18.26 25.01 -23.08
N ASP A 252 -18.17 24.14 -24.10
CA ASP A 252 -19.23 23.16 -24.41
C ASP A 252 -19.23 21.98 -23.43
N VAL A 253 -18.16 21.80 -22.64
CA VAL A 253 -18.08 20.77 -21.61
C VAL A 253 -18.68 21.27 -20.30
N ILE A 254 -19.89 20.78 -19.99
CA ILE A 254 -20.60 21.10 -18.75
C ILE A 254 -20.43 19.98 -17.73
N ILE A 255 -19.76 20.27 -16.61
CA ILE A 255 -19.63 19.34 -15.48
C ILE A 255 -20.86 19.44 -14.58
N ALA A 256 -21.68 18.39 -14.58
CA ALA A 256 -22.93 18.38 -13.83
C ALA A 256 -22.71 18.68 -12.33
N LYS A 257 -23.42 19.70 -11.83
CA LYS A 257 -23.37 20.16 -10.42
C LYS A 257 -21.98 20.59 -9.93
N GLU A 258 -21.03 20.84 -10.83
CA GLU A 258 -19.61 21.16 -10.51
C GLU A 258 -18.96 20.14 -9.56
N LYS A 259 -19.34 18.86 -9.70
CA LYS A 259 -18.87 17.78 -8.82
C LYS A 259 -18.00 16.79 -9.58
N ILE A 260 -16.88 16.45 -8.98
CA ILE A 260 -16.08 15.28 -9.31
C ILE A 260 -16.08 14.31 -8.12
N TYR A 261 -15.75 13.05 -8.34
CA TYR A 261 -15.75 12.02 -7.30
C TYR A 261 -14.33 11.49 -7.11
N ALA A 262 -13.86 11.49 -5.86
CA ALA A 262 -12.54 10.94 -5.55
C ALA A 262 -12.61 9.42 -5.53
N ALA A 263 -12.00 8.78 -6.53
CA ALA A 263 -11.85 7.32 -6.55
C ALA A 263 -10.55 6.91 -5.82
N LYS A 264 -10.61 5.81 -5.08
CA LYS A 264 -9.41 5.18 -4.51
C LYS A 264 -8.69 4.42 -5.62
N THR A 265 -7.68 5.05 -6.21
CA THR A 265 -6.68 4.36 -7.01
C THR A 265 -5.67 3.67 -6.07
N LEU A 266 -5.25 2.45 -6.43
CA LEU A 266 -4.28 1.64 -5.69
C LEU A 266 -2.93 2.35 -5.53
#